data_AF-A0A8E0IU15-F1
#
_entry.id   AF-A0A8E0IU15-F1
#
_cell.length_a   1.000
_cell.length_b   1.000
_cell.length_c   1.000
_cell.angle_alpha   90.00
_cell.angle_beta   90.00
_cell.angle_gamma   90.00
#
_symmetry.space_group_name_H-M   'P 1'
#
loop_
_entity.id
_entity.type
_entity.pdbx_description
1 polymer ?
#
loop_
_entity_poly.entity_id
_entity_poly.type
_entity_poly.pdbx_seq_one_letter_code
_entity_poly.pdbx_strand_id
1 'polypeptide(L)'
;FVRTARSKGVPDRVIFNKHILRNSLLPIAAFMGNQITMLLGGSVILETVFSYPGMGQLFVSSMTSRDYPVVISLVLLFGFLTLLGNLLSDIIMSIVDPRIRIE
;
A
#
# COMPACT_ATOMS: atom_id res chain seq x y z
N PHE A 1 -24.55 -11.58 5.01
CA PHE A 1 -24.30 -10.87 6.29
C PHE A 1 -25.20 -9.66 6.52
N VAL A 2 -25.20 -8.65 5.65
CA VAL A 2 -26.02 -7.42 5.86
C VAL A 2 -27.53 -7.70 5.90
N ARG A 3 -28.05 -8.55 4.99
CA ARG A 3 -29.49 -8.93 4.98
C ARG A 3 -29.94 -9.65 6.27
N THR A 4 -29.09 -10.50 6.83
CA THR A 4 -29.35 -11.25 8.08
C THR A 4 -29.27 -10.37 9.33
N ALA A 5 -28.40 -9.36 9.34
CA ALA A 5 -28.31 -8.40 10.45
C ALA A 5 -29.51 -7.44 10.45
N ARG A 6 -29.97 -7.04 9.25
CA ARG A 6 -31.15 -6.20 9.09
C ARG A 6 -32.45 -6.92 9.49
N SER A 7 -32.55 -8.23 9.20
CA SER A 7 -33.67 -9.06 9.66
C SER A 7 -33.70 -9.32 11.18
N LYS A 8 -32.59 -9.06 11.89
CA LYS A 8 -32.49 -9.13 13.36
C LYS A 8 -32.82 -7.80 14.06
N GLY A 9 -33.22 -6.76 13.32
CA GLY A 9 -33.57 -5.46 13.89
C GLY A 9 -32.37 -4.63 14.38
N VAL A 10 -31.16 -4.97 13.94
CA VAL A 10 -29.95 -4.22 14.33
C VAL A 10 -29.93 -2.88 13.58
N PRO A 11 -29.75 -1.74 14.26
CA PRO A 11 -29.73 -0.43 13.62
C PRO A 11 -28.61 -0.32 12.58
N ASP A 12 -28.90 0.28 11.42
CA ASP A 12 -28.00 0.35 10.25
C ASP A 12 -26.61 0.95 10.60
N ARG A 13 -26.53 1.86 11.59
CA ARG A 13 -25.26 2.41 12.12
C ARG A 13 -24.32 1.33 12.68
N VAL A 14 -24.86 0.34 13.38
CA VAL A 14 -24.07 -0.76 13.98
C VAL A 14 -23.66 -1.76 12.90
N ILE A 15 -24.48 -1.95 11.87
CA ILE A 15 -24.15 -2.80 10.71
C ILE A 15 -23.01 -2.15 9.90
N PHE A 16 -23.08 -0.84 9.66
CA PHE A 16 -22.02 -0.10 8.97
C PHE A 16 -20.69 -0.16 9.71
N ASN A 17 -20.64 0.23 10.98
CA ASN A 17 -19.38 0.27 11.75
C ASN A 17 -18.81 -1.12 12.05
N LYS A 18 -19.66 -2.10 12.37
CA LYS A 18 -19.19 -3.37 12.95
C LYS A 18 -19.11 -4.52 11.94
N HIS A 19 -19.93 -4.50 10.88
CA HIS A 19 -19.96 -5.56 9.87
C HIS A 19 -19.40 -5.12 8.51
N ILE A 20 -19.76 -3.93 8.03
CA ILE A 20 -19.32 -3.47 6.70
C ILE A 20 -17.89 -2.95 6.76
N LEU A 21 -17.61 -1.99 7.65
CA LEU A 21 -16.26 -1.39 7.81
C LEU A 21 -15.19 -2.46 8.06
N ARG A 22 -15.45 -3.38 9.00
CA ARG A 22 -14.49 -4.42 9.36
C ARG A 22 -14.23 -5.42 8.23
N ASN A 23 -15.24 -5.74 7.41
CA ASN A 23 -15.10 -6.66 6.28
C ASN A 23 -14.52 -5.97 5.02
N SER A 24 -14.71 -4.65 4.89
CA SER A 24 -14.16 -3.85 3.79
C SER A 24 -12.71 -3.39 4.04
N LEU A 25 -12.28 -3.27 5.30
CA LEU A 25 -10.89 -2.91 5.65
C LEU A 25 -9.89 -4.01 5.32
N LEU A 26 -10.31 -5.28 5.30
CA LEU A 26 -9.48 -6.43 4.93
C LEU A 26 -8.85 -6.30 3.52
N PRO A 27 -9.63 -6.15 2.44
CA PRO A 27 -9.07 -5.97 1.11
C PRO A 27 -8.36 -4.61 0.96
N ILE A 28 -8.86 -3.53 1.58
CA ILE A 28 -8.22 -2.22 1.48
C ILE A 28 -6.81 -2.27 2.07
N ALA A 29 -6.64 -2.81 3.28
CA ALA A 29 -5.34 -2.93 3.92
C ALA A 29 -4.39 -3.88 3.17
N ALA A 30 -4.90 -4.99 2.60
CA ALA A 30 -4.08 -5.90 1.80
C ALA A 30 -3.54 -5.26 0.53
N PHE A 31 -4.31 -4.37 -0.11
CA PHE A 31 -3.87 -3.69 -1.34
C PHE A 31 -3.08 -2.39 -1.08
N MET A 32 -3.05 -1.87 0.15
CA MET A 32 -2.37 -0.59 0.45
C MET A 32 -0.86 -0.63 0.15
N GLY A 33 -0.15 -1.71 0.51
CA GLY A 33 1.27 -1.87 0.18
C GLY A 33 1.54 -1.88 -1.34
N ASN A 34 0.67 -2.54 -2.11
CA ASN A 34 0.74 -2.55 -3.57
C ASN A 34 0.47 -1.15 -4.16
N GLN A 35 -0.50 -0.41 -3.61
CA GLN A 35 -0.81 0.94 -4.09
C GLN A 35 0.33 1.93 -3.84
N ILE A 36 1.02 1.84 -2.68
CA ILE A 36 2.22 2.65 -2.41
C ILE A 36 3.31 2.36 -3.44
N THR A 37 3.55 1.09 -3.73
CA THR A 37 4.55 0.66 -4.73
C THR A 37 4.20 1.17 -6.12
N MET A 38 2.92 1.09 -6.49
CA MET A 38 2.42 1.61 -7.76
C MET A 38 2.55 3.13 -7.87
N LEU A 39 2.31 3.87 -6.78
CA LEU A 39 2.48 5.32 -6.73
C LEU A 39 3.96 5.72 -6.87
N LEU A 40 4.87 5.03 -6.18
CA LEU A 40 6.31 5.27 -6.32
C LEU A 40 6.79 5.00 -7.76
N GLY A 41 6.33 3.90 -8.38
CA GLY A 41 6.63 3.59 -9.78
C GLY A 41 6.05 4.62 -10.76
N GLY A 42 4.82 5.08 -10.53
CA GLY A 42 4.17 6.12 -11.32
C GLY A 42 4.83 7.50 -11.19
N SER A 43 5.40 7.81 -10.02
CA SER A 43 6.14 9.06 -9.77
C SER A 43 7.31 9.24 -10.73
N VAL A 44 7.97 8.14 -11.13
CA VAL A 44 9.10 8.17 -12.09
C VAL A 44 8.69 8.82 -13.42
N ILE A 45 7.48 8.54 -13.90
CA ILE A 45 6.95 9.10 -15.15
C ILE A 45 6.74 10.61 -14.99
N LEU A 46 6.14 11.04 -13.87
CA LEU A 46 5.92 12.45 -13.58
C LEU A 46 7.25 13.22 -13.46
N GLU A 47 8.23 12.65 -12.75
CA GLU A 47 9.56 13.24 -12.58
C GLU A 47 10.30 13.39 -13.93
N THR A 48 10.14 12.41 -14.81
CA THR A 48 10.77 12.43 -16.15
C THR A 48 10.11 13.46 -17.06
N VAL A 49 8.77 13.54 -17.08
CA VAL A 49 8.03 14.48 -17.95
C VAL A 49 8.16 15.93 -17.47
N PHE A 50 8.05 16.17 -16.16
CA PHE A 50 8.13 17.52 -15.59
C PHE A 50 9.56 17.96 -15.26
N SER A 51 10.58 17.12 -15.54
CA SER A 51 12.00 17.37 -15.20
C SER A 51 12.20 17.77 -13.73
N TYR A 52 11.36 17.22 -12.85
CA TYR A 52 11.43 17.49 -11.42
C TYR A 52 12.56 16.65 -10.81
N PRO A 53 13.53 17.26 -10.09
CA PRO A 53 14.67 16.55 -9.54
C PRO A 53 14.22 15.57 -8.45
N GLY A 54 14.18 14.28 -8.80
CA GLY A 54 13.72 13.20 -7.93
C GLY A 54 14.52 11.91 -8.11
N MET A 55 14.25 10.94 -7.22
CA MET A 55 14.94 9.65 -7.23
C MET A 55 14.61 8.79 -8.46
N GLY A 56 13.41 8.95 -9.02
CA GLY A 56 12.99 8.29 -10.26
C GLY A 56 13.70 8.85 -11.49
N GLN A 57 13.85 10.17 -11.57
CA GLN A 57 14.64 10.81 -12.64
C GLN A 57 16.11 10.38 -12.58
N LEU A 58 16.70 10.32 -11.37
CA LEU A 58 18.06 9.81 -11.16
C LEU A 58 18.20 8.35 -11.59
N PHE A 59 17.20 7.51 -11.31
CA PHE A 59 17.19 6.12 -11.75
C PHE A 59 17.24 6.00 -13.28
N VAL A 60 16.43 6.77 -14.00
CA VAL A 60 16.39 6.77 -15.48
C VAL A 60 17.71 7.31 -16.06
N SER A 61 18.23 8.41 -15.52
CA SER A 61 19.47 9.02 -16.03
C SER A 61 20.70 8.15 -15.77
N SER A 62 20.78 7.47 -14.62
CA SER A 62 21.83 6.50 -14.32
C SER A 62 21.75 5.27 -15.21
N MET A 63 20.55 4.80 -15.59
CA MET A 63 20.40 3.74 -16.59
C MET A 63 20.92 4.18 -17.97
N THR A 64 20.60 5.40 -18.41
CA THR A 64 21.12 5.94 -19.68
C THR A 64 22.64 6.12 -19.66
N SER A 65 23.18 6.56 -18.51
CA SER A 65 24.62 6.77 -18.31
C SER A 65 25.39 5.47 -18.02
N ARG A 66 24.70 4.32 -17.98
CA ARG A 66 25.24 2.99 -17.62
C ARG A 66 25.96 2.97 -16.26
N ASP A 67 25.49 3.78 -15.34
CA ASP A 67 26.05 3.88 -14.00
C ASP A 67 25.42 2.82 -13.09
N TYR A 68 25.85 1.57 -13.28
CA TYR A 68 25.31 0.40 -12.59
C TYR A 68 25.32 0.48 -11.05
N PRO A 69 26.37 1.03 -10.39
CA PRO A 69 26.36 1.18 -8.94
C PRO A 69 25.17 2.01 -8.43
N VAL A 70 24.88 3.14 -9.08
CA VAL A 70 23.79 4.04 -8.68
C VAL A 70 22.44 3.36 -8.89
N VAL A 71 22.26 2.68 -10.03
CA VAL A 71 21.05 1.90 -10.34
C VAL A 71 20.81 0.83 -9.27
N ILE A 72 21.83 0.06 -8.91
CA ILE A 72 21.73 -1.00 -7.90
C ILE A 72 21.39 -0.42 -6.52
N SER A 73 22.05 0.67 -6.11
CA SER A 73 21.75 1.35 -4.85
C SER A 73 20.30 1.85 -4.77
N LEU A 74 19.79 2.43 -5.85
CA LEU A 74 18.40 2.90 -5.91
C LEU A 74 17.40 1.75 -5.88
N VAL A 75 17.66 0.65 -6.60
CA VAL A 75 16.81 -0.55 -6.56
C VAL A 75 16.76 -1.16 -5.15
N LEU A 76 17.90 -1.26 -4.48
CA LEU A 76 17.96 -1.75 -3.10
C LEU A 76 17.17 -0.83 -2.15
N LEU A 77 17.30 0.49 -2.31
CA LEU A 77 16.59 1.47 -1.49
C LEU A 77 15.07 1.40 -1.72
N PHE A 78 14.60 1.32 -2.97
CA PHE A 78 13.19 1.16 -3.29
C PHE A 78 12.64 -0.18 -2.80
N GLY A 79 13.40 -1.26 -2.93
CA GLY A 79 13.04 -2.57 -2.37
C GLY A 79 12.88 -2.52 -0.85
N PHE A 80 13.83 -1.88 -0.15
CA PHE A 80 13.77 -1.70 1.30
C PHE A 80 12.56 -0.86 1.73
N LEU A 81 12.28 0.27 1.04
CA LEU A 81 11.10 1.10 1.29
C LEU A 81 9.80 0.33 1.03
N THR A 82 9.78 -0.52 0.00
CA THR A 82 8.63 -1.37 -0.32
C THR A 82 8.39 -2.40 0.78
N LEU A 83 9.45 -3.03 1.29
CA LEU A 83 9.34 -3.96 2.42
C LEU A 83 8.88 -3.23 3.69
N LEU A 84 9.39 -2.03 3.98
CA LEU A 84 8.91 -1.20 5.08
C LEU A 84 7.43 -0.82 4.91
N GLY A 85 7.01 -0.45 3.71
CA GLY A 85 5.61 -0.12 3.41
C GLY A 85 4.68 -1.31 3.60
N ASN A 86 5.08 -2.50 3.14
CA ASN A 86 4.33 -3.73 3.38
C ASN A 86 4.30 -4.09 4.88
N LEU A 87 5.41 -3.98 5.59
CA LEU A 87 5.46 -4.21 7.03
C LEU A 87 4.54 -3.25 7.80
N LEU A 88 4.51 -1.97 7.43
CA LEU A 88 3.56 -1.01 7.98
C LEU A 88 2.11 -1.39 7.67
N SER A 89 1.84 -1.86 6.45
CA SER A 89 0.53 -2.38 6.05
C SER A 89 0.10 -3.56 6.92
N ASP A 90 1.01 -4.51 7.17
CA ASP A 90 0.78 -5.68 8.00
C ASP A 90 0.57 -5.31 9.48
N ILE A 91 1.33 -4.34 9.99
CA ILE A 91 1.14 -3.81 11.35
C ILE A 91 -0.22 -3.13 11.49
N ILE A 92 -0.61 -2.29 10.53
CA ILE A 92 -1.93 -1.65 10.51
C ILE A 92 -3.01 -2.73 10.44
N MET A 93 -2.82 -3.77 9.63
CA MET A 93 -3.73 -4.91 9.56
C MET A 93 -3.84 -5.64 10.91
N SER A 94 -2.72 -5.88 11.60
CA SER A 94 -2.70 -6.52 12.92
C SER A 94 -3.44 -5.71 13.99
N ILE A 95 -3.32 -4.37 13.95
CA ILE A 95 -4.02 -3.46 14.86
C ILE A 95 -5.52 -3.39 14.54
N VAL A 96 -5.86 -3.32 13.25
CA VAL A 96 -7.25 -3.21 12.78
C VAL A 96 -8.01 -4.52 12.97
N ASP A 97 -7.33 -5.67 12.92
CA ASP A 97 -7.98 -6.97 13.08
C ASP A 97 -7.40 -7.86 14.19
N PRO A 98 -7.96 -7.79 15.42
CA PRO A 98 -7.62 -8.73 16.50
C PRO A 98 -8.12 -10.17 16.30
N ARG A 99 -8.64 -10.54 15.10
CA ARG A 99 -9.05 -11.92 14.77
C ARG A 99 -7.99 -12.76 14.06
N ILE A 100 -6.88 -12.17 13.59
CA ILE A 100 -5.75 -12.92 13.01
C ILE A 100 -4.99 -13.70 14.11
N ARG A 101 -5.33 -13.49 15.39
CA ARG A 101 -4.72 -14.15 16.54
C ARG A 101 -5.30 -15.53 16.88
N ILE A 102 -5.95 -16.20 15.95
CA ILE A 102 -6.44 -17.56 16.17
C ILE A 102 -6.19 -18.40 14.91
N GLU A 103 -4.93 -18.79 14.71
CA GLU A 103 -4.53 -20.21 14.74
C GLU A 103 -3.24 -20.33 15.57
#